data_AF-A0A9R1A0M7-F1
#
_entry.id   AF-A0A9R1A0M7-F1
#
_cell.length_a   1.000
_cell.length_b   1.000
_cell.length_c   1.000
_cell.angle_alpha   90.00
_cell.angle_beta   90.00
_cell.angle_gamma   90.00
#
_symmetry.space_group_name_H-M   'P 1'
#
loop_
_entity.id
_entity.type
_entity.pdbx_description
1 polymer ?
#
loop_
_entity_poly.entity_id
_entity_poly.type
_entity_poly.pdbx_seq_one_letter_code
_entity_poly.pdbx_strand_id
1 'polypeptide(L)'
;MQCAAGCHTACSRCQSKLPGKRCHSCDQGGAYVRCPVMDGIVCSARVRCAYHQHGCPSYVPYYEPRDHESVCPHAPCSCTEPGCAFVDSPRRFLAHLIDAHSWPVHTIRYGTHLGLGVRASEPRVLLVAAEEDEAVFLLAIGALGPARAVSVVCVRANGEAGQQYGLKHWAHASNERAITLDCEVTSSAAPGEVAVETVEFLTVPPAKMTGPQADKEMVITVCIDKSF
;
A
#
# COMPACT_ATOMS: atom_id res chain seq x y z
N MET A 1 -26.32 -13.31 22.27
CA MET A 1 -27.44 -13.28 23.24
C MET A 1 -28.20 -14.59 23.18
N GLN A 2 -28.80 -15.02 24.29
CA GLN A 2 -29.62 -16.23 24.41
C GLN A 2 -30.91 -15.89 25.16
N CYS A 3 -32.04 -16.46 24.77
CA CYS A 3 -33.30 -16.24 25.48
C CYS A 3 -33.27 -16.88 26.88
N ALA A 4 -34.16 -16.45 27.77
CA ALA A 4 -34.25 -16.98 29.14
C ALA A 4 -34.44 -18.51 29.21
N ALA A 5 -35.13 -19.10 28.23
CA ALA A 5 -35.33 -20.54 28.13
C ALA A 5 -34.14 -21.31 27.51
N GLY A 6 -33.08 -20.61 27.09
CA GLY A 6 -31.89 -21.23 26.50
C GLY A 6 -32.04 -21.71 25.04
N CYS A 7 -33.26 -21.78 24.50
CA CYS A 7 -33.60 -22.35 23.19
C CYS A 7 -33.01 -21.59 21.99
N HIS A 8 -33.00 -20.26 22.05
CA HIS A 8 -32.73 -19.42 20.87
C HIS A 8 -31.63 -18.41 21.12
N THR A 9 -30.77 -18.24 20.11
CA THR A 9 -29.69 -17.27 20.11
C THR A 9 -29.94 -16.16 19.10
N ALA A 10 -29.44 -14.97 19.41
CA ALA A 10 -29.46 -13.83 18.50
C ALA A 10 -28.23 -12.95 18.78
N CYS A 11 -27.67 -12.32 17.76
CA CYS A 11 -26.67 -11.26 17.97
C CYS A 11 -27.36 -9.98 18.47
N SER A 12 -26.62 -9.10 19.12
CA SER A 12 -27.16 -7.84 19.68
C SER A 12 -27.85 -6.97 18.62
N ARG A 13 -27.35 -6.98 17.39
CA ARG A 13 -27.93 -6.22 16.26
C ARG A 13 -29.24 -6.81 15.74
N CYS A 14 -29.40 -8.14 15.77
CA CYS A 14 -30.67 -8.76 15.39
C CYS A 14 -31.68 -8.62 16.53
N GLN A 15 -31.24 -8.76 17.79
CA GLN A 15 -32.09 -8.56 18.96
C GLN A 15 -32.68 -7.14 19.02
N SER A 16 -31.89 -6.10 18.69
CA SER A 16 -32.38 -4.72 18.71
C SER A 16 -33.50 -4.44 17.71
N LYS A 17 -33.62 -5.26 16.66
CA LYS A 17 -34.69 -5.20 15.66
C LYS A 17 -35.96 -5.95 16.09
N LEU A 18 -35.91 -6.76 17.15
CA LEU A 18 -37.06 -7.53 17.62
C LEU A 18 -37.99 -6.66 18.48
N PRO A 19 -39.32 -6.75 18.29
CA PRO A 19 -40.29 -6.04 19.13
C PRO A 19 -40.10 -6.38 20.60
N GLY A 20 -39.84 -5.34 21.41
CA GLY A 20 -39.59 -5.48 22.85
C GLY A 20 -38.30 -6.22 23.21
N LYS A 21 -37.39 -6.50 22.27
CA LYS A 21 -36.13 -7.26 22.48
C LYS A 21 -36.35 -8.65 23.11
N ARG A 22 -37.51 -9.26 22.87
CA ARG A 22 -37.93 -10.57 23.39
C ARG A 22 -37.82 -11.66 22.33
N CYS A 23 -37.71 -12.89 22.79
CA CYS A 23 -37.77 -14.07 21.95
C CYS A 23 -39.23 -14.39 21.61
N HIS A 24 -39.57 -14.39 20.32
CA HIS A 24 -40.92 -14.72 19.83
C HIS A 24 -41.06 -16.18 19.38
N SER A 25 -39.97 -16.94 19.45
CA SER A 25 -39.92 -18.34 19.00
C SER A 25 -40.06 -19.36 20.13
N CYS A 26 -39.89 -18.97 21.41
CA CYS A 26 -40.29 -19.83 22.53
C CYS A 26 -41.66 -19.33 23.04
N ASP A 27 -42.57 -20.23 23.41
CA ASP A 27 -43.92 -19.91 23.92
C ASP A 27 -43.91 -18.98 25.15
N GLN A 28 -42.79 -18.93 25.87
CA GLN A 28 -42.62 -18.15 27.11
C GLN A 28 -42.11 -16.70 26.89
N GLY A 29 -41.85 -16.25 25.65
CA GLY A 29 -41.67 -14.82 25.37
C GLY A 29 -40.51 -14.12 26.10
N GLY A 30 -39.41 -14.84 26.41
CA GLY A 30 -38.37 -14.36 27.33
C GLY A 30 -37.44 -13.27 26.78
N ALA A 31 -36.91 -12.42 27.66
CA ALA A 31 -35.85 -11.48 27.31
C ALA A 31 -34.57 -12.22 26.88
N TYR A 32 -33.80 -11.60 25.99
CA TYR A 32 -32.47 -12.07 25.62
C TYR A 32 -31.43 -11.56 26.62
N VAL A 33 -30.62 -12.47 27.16
CA VAL A 33 -29.47 -12.19 28.02
C VAL A 33 -28.15 -12.46 27.30
N ARG A 34 -27.06 -11.90 27.81
CA ARG A 34 -25.71 -12.18 27.29
C ARG A 34 -25.38 -13.66 27.48
N CYS A 35 -24.74 -14.28 26.49
CA CYS A 35 -24.39 -15.70 26.52
C CYS A 35 -22.87 -15.84 26.40
N PRO A 36 -22.14 -16.06 27.51
CA PRO A 36 -20.68 -16.15 27.50
C PRO A 36 -20.14 -17.24 26.57
N VAL A 37 -20.87 -18.35 26.41
CA VAL A 37 -20.50 -19.44 25.49
C VAL A 37 -20.49 -18.95 24.04
N MET A 38 -21.57 -18.29 23.61
CA MET A 38 -21.64 -17.72 22.26
C MET A 38 -20.60 -16.61 22.06
N ASP A 39 -20.35 -15.79 23.08
CA ASP A 39 -19.29 -14.78 23.02
C ASP A 39 -17.92 -15.45 22.83
N GLY A 40 -17.63 -16.52 23.56
CA GLY A 40 -16.38 -17.29 23.39
C GLY A 40 -16.25 -17.92 22.00
N ILE A 41 -17.34 -18.44 21.43
CA ILE A 41 -17.37 -18.96 20.06
C ILE A 41 -17.09 -17.84 19.05
N VAL A 42 -17.76 -16.68 19.18
CA VAL A 42 -17.55 -15.56 18.25
C VAL A 42 -16.14 -14.98 18.38
N CYS A 43 -15.60 -14.88 19.61
CA CYS A 43 -14.25 -14.38 19.84
C CYS A 43 -13.16 -15.34 19.33
N SER A 44 -13.43 -16.66 19.31
CA SER A 44 -12.50 -17.65 18.77
C SER A 44 -12.68 -17.93 17.28
N ALA A 45 -13.82 -17.53 16.70
CA ALA A 45 -14.10 -17.70 15.29
C ALA A 45 -13.11 -16.90 14.43
N ARG A 46 -12.47 -17.59 13.49
CA ARG A 46 -11.57 -16.97 12.51
C ARG A 46 -12.06 -17.18 11.09
N VAL A 47 -11.83 -16.19 10.26
CA VAL A 47 -12.14 -16.21 8.83
C VAL A 47 -10.85 -16.06 8.03
N ARG A 48 -10.81 -16.62 6.81
CA ARG A 48 -9.69 -16.33 5.89
C ARG A 48 -9.71 -14.85 5.52
N CYS A 49 -8.53 -14.26 5.40
CA CYS A 49 -8.35 -12.94 4.81
C CYS A 49 -9.04 -12.86 3.43
N ALA A 50 -9.67 -11.73 3.13
CA ALA A 50 -10.26 -11.47 1.81
C ALA A 50 -9.24 -11.64 0.68
N TYR A 51 -7.98 -11.31 0.93
CA TYR A 51 -6.87 -11.43 -0.01
C TYR A 51 -6.19 -12.82 -0.03
N HIS A 52 -6.84 -13.87 0.47
CA HIS A 52 -6.26 -15.22 0.44
C HIS A 52 -5.94 -15.70 -0.99
N GLN A 53 -6.77 -15.33 -1.96
CA GLN A 53 -6.55 -15.63 -3.38
C GLN A 53 -5.30 -14.93 -3.97
N HIS A 54 -4.87 -13.85 -3.32
CA HIS A 54 -3.67 -13.07 -3.62
C HIS A 54 -2.45 -13.53 -2.78
N GLY A 55 -2.60 -14.64 -2.04
CA GLY A 55 -1.53 -15.31 -1.32
C GLY A 55 -1.49 -15.06 0.18
N CYS A 56 -2.45 -14.32 0.76
CA CYS A 56 -2.48 -14.12 2.21
C CYS A 56 -2.83 -15.43 2.95
N PRO A 57 -1.95 -15.97 3.80
CA PRO A 57 -2.24 -17.20 4.55
C PRO A 57 -3.05 -16.95 5.83
N SER A 58 -3.31 -15.69 6.17
CA SER A 58 -3.83 -15.29 7.48
C SER A 58 -5.28 -15.69 7.70
N TYR A 59 -5.55 -16.15 8.93
CA TYR A 59 -6.88 -16.31 9.49
C TYR A 59 -7.08 -15.25 10.58
N VAL A 60 -8.02 -14.36 10.34
CA VAL A 60 -8.27 -13.16 11.15
C VAL A 60 -9.51 -13.35 12.03
N PRO A 61 -9.59 -12.71 13.20
CA PRO A 61 -10.80 -12.73 14.03
C PRO A 61 -12.01 -12.29 13.21
N TYR A 62 -13.12 -13.02 13.33
CA TYR A 62 -14.34 -12.77 12.56
C TYR A 62 -14.87 -11.33 12.70
N TYR A 63 -14.67 -10.69 13.85
CA TYR A 63 -15.21 -9.38 14.16
C TYR A 63 -14.31 -8.21 13.76
N GLU A 64 -13.05 -8.46 13.36
CA GLU A 64 -12.05 -7.43 12.97
C GLU A 64 -11.32 -7.76 11.64
N PRO A 65 -12.00 -8.22 10.57
CA PRO A 65 -11.32 -8.53 9.31
C PRO A 65 -10.79 -7.26 8.60
N ARG A 66 -11.48 -6.12 8.77
CA ARG A 66 -11.14 -4.85 8.10
C ARG A 66 -9.80 -4.28 8.58
N ASP A 67 -9.47 -4.45 9.85
CA ASP A 67 -8.22 -3.94 10.43
C ASP A 67 -7.01 -4.70 9.86
N HIS A 68 -7.18 -5.98 9.55
CA HIS A 68 -6.17 -6.72 8.81
C HIS A 68 -6.15 -6.30 7.33
N GLU A 69 -7.31 -6.15 6.69
CA GLU A 69 -7.39 -5.76 5.27
C GLU A 69 -6.71 -4.41 5.00
N SER A 70 -6.79 -3.47 5.95
CA SER A 70 -6.17 -2.13 5.84
C SER A 70 -4.64 -2.13 5.98
N VAL A 71 -4.03 -3.27 6.33
CA VAL A 71 -2.55 -3.39 6.43
C VAL A 71 -2.02 -4.64 5.72
N CYS A 72 -2.88 -5.37 5.02
CA CYS A 72 -2.51 -6.65 4.45
C CYS A 72 -1.50 -6.46 3.31
N PRO A 73 -0.30 -7.05 3.38
CA PRO A 73 0.71 -6.92 2.33
C PRO A 73 0.33 -7.64 1.03
N HIS A 74 -0.76 -8.41 1.03
CA HIS A 74 -1.29 -9.08 -0.15
C HIS A 74 -2.48 -8.33 -0.77
N ALA A 75 -2.86 -7.18 -0.22
CA ALA A 75 -3.88 -6.33 -0.81
C ALA A 75 -3.47 -5.93 -2.24
N PRO A 76 -4.38 -6.03 -3.22
CA PRO A 76 -4.02 -5.92 -4.63
C PRO A 76 -3.65 -4.49 -5.04
N CYS A 77 -2.73 -4.38 -5.99
CA CYS A 77 -2.33 -3.15 -6.67
C CYS A 77 -2.84 -3.15 -8.11
N SER A 78 -3.15 -1.97 -8.65
CA SER A 78 -3.65 -1.78 -10.01
C SER A 78 -2.64 -1.04 -10.89
N CYS A 79 -2.48 -1.50 -12.13
CA CYS A 79 -1.66 -0.81 -13.12
C CYS A 79 -2.30 0.52 -13.54
N THR A 80 -1.45 1.54 -13.70
CA THR A 80 -1.87 2.88 -14.14
C THR A 80 -1.45 3.18 -15.59
N GLU A 81 -0.84 2.21 -16.27
CA GLU A 81 -0.48 2.36 -17.68
C GLU A 81 -1.76 2.47 -18.54
N PRO A 82 -1.81 3.43 -19.49
CA PRO A 82 -2.98 3.61 -20.35
C PRO A 82 -3.38 2.32 -21.06
N GLY A 83 -4.64 1.89 -20.88
CA GLY A 83 -5.16 0.68 -21.50
C GLY A 83 -4.78 -0.63 -20.77
N CYS A 84 -4.06 -0.58 -19.66
CA CYS A 84 -3.75 -1.74 -18.84
C CYS A 84 -4.73 -1.83 -17.65
N ALA A 85 -5.51 -2.90 -17.59
CA ALA A 85 -6.48 -3.15 -16.51
C ALA A 85 -5.98 -4.18 -15.48
N PHE A 86 -4.66 -4.40 -15.40
CA PHE A 86 -4.08 -5.41 -14.51
C PHE A 86 -4.28 -5.03 -13.04
N VAL A 87 -4.77 -5.98 -12.23
CA VAL A 87 -4.94 -5.85 -10.78
C VAL A 87 -4.63 -7.17 -10.10
N ASP A 88 -3.61 -7.22 -9.24
CA ASP A 88 -3.27 -8.42 -8.46
C ASP A 88 -2.37 -8.06 -7.26
N SER A 89 -1.92 -9.06 -6.50
CA SER A 89 -1.01 -8.90 -5.35
C SER A 89 0.26 -8.12 -5.71
N PRO A 90 0.90 -7.44 -4.75
CA PRO A 90 2.10 -6.63 -5.04
C PRO A 90 3.22 -7.42 -5.72
N ARG A 91 3.42 -8.69 -5.35
CA ARG A 91 4.41 -9.57 -6.00
C ARG A 91 4.10 -9.83 -7.48
N ARG A 92 2.85 -10.13 -7.82
CA ARG A 92 2.45 -10.35 -9.22
C ARG A 92 2.38 -9.05 -10.01
N PHE A 93 2.01 -7.96 -9.33
CA PHE A 93 2.04 -6.63 -9.89
C PHE A 93 3.47 -6.21 -10.28
N LEU A 94 4.45 -6.45 -9.41
CA LEU A 94 5.87 -6.23 -9.74
C LEU A 94 6.29 -7.01 -11.00
N ALA A 95 6.01 -8.30 -11.05
CA ALA A 95 6.32 -9.13 -12.22
C ALA A 95 5.64 -8.59 -13.49
N HIS A 96 4.37 -8.18 -13.40
CA HIS A 96 3.64 -7.57 -14.51
C HIS A 96 4.30 -6.28 -15.02
N LEU A 97 4.74 -5.37 -14.13
CA LEU A 97 5.40 -4.13 -14.54
C LEU A 97 6.74 -4.40 -15.26
N ILE A 98 7.47 -5.42 -14.83
CA ILE A 98 8.73 -5.84 -15.47
C ILE A 98 8.43 -6.49 -16.83
N ASP A 99 7.52 -7.45 -16.87
CA ASP A 99 7.32 -8.29 -18.06
C ASP A 99 6.49 -7.59 -19.15
N ALA A 100 5.42 -6.90 -18.78
CA ALA A 100 4.49 -6.28 -19.72
C ALA A 100 4.85 -4.84 -20.08
N HIS A 101 5.50 -4.11 -19.16
CA HIS A 101 5.86 -2.71 -19.36
C HIS A 101 7.36 -2.45 -19.39
N SER A 102 8.19 -3.47 -19.15
CA SER A 102 9.66 -3.36 -19.21
C SER A 102 10.21 -2.26 -18.31
N TRP A 103 9.55 -1.99 -17.17
CA TRP A 103 10.04 -0.98 -16.24
C TRP A 103 11.40 -1.42 -15.66
N PRO A 104 12.42 -0.54 -15.68
CA PRO A 104 13.72 -0.84 -15.09
C PRO A 104 13.57 -1.17 -13.61
N VAL A 105 14.33 -2.15 -13.14
CA VAL A 105 14.33 -2.57 -11.74
C VAL A 105 15.74 -2.48 -11.16
N HIS A 106 15.85 -1.90 -9.97
CA HIS A 106 17.06 -1.85 -9.19
C HIS A 106 16.83 -2.42 -7.80
N THR A 107 17.86 -3.07 -7.28
CA THR A 107 17.86 -3.58 -5.92
C THR A 107 18.43 -2.53 -4.96
N ILE A 108 17.76 -2.31 -3.83
CA ILE A 108 18.19 -1.40 -2.77
C ILE A 108 18.42 -2.15 -1.45
N ARG A 109 19.13 -1.49 -0.54
CA ARG A 109 19.20 -1.84 0.89
C ARG A 109 18.84 -0.60 1.70
N TYR A 110 18.15 -0.78 2.83
CA TYR A 110 17.76 0.36 3.64
C TYR A 110 18.99 1.11 4.20
N GLY A 111 18.87 2.43 4.33
CA GLY A 111 19.94 3.32 4.80
C GLY A 111 21.15 3.41 3.88
N THR A 112 21.10 2.82 2.68
CA THR A 112 22.19 2.88 1.70
C THR A 112 21.85 3.83 0.56
N HIS A 113 22.83 4.64 0.17
CA HIS A 113 22.70 5.53 -0.98
C HIS A 113 22.85 4.77 -2.29
N LEU A 114 21.86 4.90 -3.17
CA LEU A 114 21.90 4.37 -4.54
C LEU A 114 21.79 5.52 -5.53
N GLY A 115 22.83 5.73 -6.34
CA GLY A 115 22.83 6.67 -7.46
C GLY A 115 22.30 6.03 -8.73
N LEU A 116 21.31 6.65 -9.36
CA LEU A 116 20.62 6.18 -10.54
C LEU A 116 20.74 7.23 -11.65
N GLY A 117 21.31 6.85 -12.79
CA GLY A 117 21.17 7.61 -14.02
C GLY A 117 19.79 7.31 -14.62
N VAL A 118 18.93 8.32 -14.68
CA VAL A 118 17.57 8.17 -15.21
C VAL A 118 17.32 9.15 -16.33
N ARG A 119 16.69 8.65 -17.38
CA ARG A 119 16.27 9.47 -18.51
C ARG A 119 14.98 10.18 -18.19
N ALA A 120 14.88 11.43 -18.60
CA ALA A 120 13.66 12.22 -18.51
C ALA A 120 12.52 11.66 -19.40
N SER A 121 12.84 10.74 -20.32
CA SER A 121 11.90 9.97 -21.14
C SER A 121 11.48 8.63 -20.52
N GLU A 122 12.17 8.16 -19.47
CA GLU A 122 11.84 6.96 -18.70
C GLU A 122 11.21 7.39 -17.38
N PRO A 123 9.87 7.53 -17.32
CA PRO A 123 9.22 8.18 -16.20
C PRO A 123 9.19 7.32 -14.92
N ARG A 124 9.58 6.05 -14.97
CA ARG A 124 9.22 5.06 -13.94
C ARG A 124 10.35 4.06 -13.77
N VAL A 125 10.89 3.99 -12.55
CA VAL A 125 11.93 3.03 -12.15
C VAL A 125 11.51 2.32 -10.87
N LEU A 126 11.59 0.99 -10.87
CA LEU A 126 11.25 0.16 -9.72
C LEU A 126 12.48 -0.04 -8.83
N LEU A 127 12.29 0.12 -7.53
CA LEU A 127 13.29 -0.14 -6.50
C LEU A 127 12.78 -1.26 -5.59
N VAL A 128 13.52 -2.36 -5.48
CA VAL A 128 13.13 -3.52 -4.68
C VAL A 128 14.12 -3.69 -3.54
N ALA A 129 13.63 -3.71 -2.31
CA ALA A 129 14.46 -3.95 -1.14
C ALA A 129 14.95 -5.41 -1.12
N ALA A 130 16.27 -5.61 -1.04
CA ALA A 130 16.89 -6.93 -0.84
C ALA A 130 16.90 -7.33 0.65
N GLU A 131 15.73 -7.29 1.26
CA GLU A 131 15.51 -7.64 2.67
C GLU A 131 14.24 -8.48 2.82
N GLU A 132 13.93 -8.93 4.05
CA GLU A 132 12.85 -9.88 4.31
C GLU A 132 11.45 -9.38 3.93
N ASP A 133 11.23 -8.05 3.91
CA ASP A 133 9.93 -7.47 3.58
C ASP A 133 9.70 -7.33 2.06
N GLU A 134 10.74 -7.52 1.24
CA GLU A 134 10.70 -7.38 -0.23
C GLU A 134 9.92 -6.14 -0.71
N ALA A 135 10.03 -5.03 0.04
CA ALA A 135 9.24 -3.85 -0.27
C ALA A 135 9.60 -3.30 -1.66
N VAL A 136 8.58 -2.89 -2.39
CA VAL A 136 8.70 -2.33 -3.73
C VAL A 136 8.38 -0.85 -3.67
N PHE A 137 9.25 -0.04 -4.26
CA PHE A 137 9.06 1.39 -4.41
C PHE A 137 9.09 1.77 -5.89
N LEU A 138 8.31 2.79 -6.25
CA LEU A 138 8.33 3.39 -7.58
C LEU A 138 8.99 4.77 -7.47
N LEU A 139 10.12 4.95 -8.14
CA LEU A 139 10.67 6.26 -8.47
C LEU A 139 9.96 6.76 -9.72
N ALA A 140 9.06 7.73 -9.55
CA ALA A 140 8.29 8.34 -10.62
C ALA A 140 8.90 9.70 -11.00
N ILE A 141 8.94 9.98 -12.31
CA ILE A 141 9.45 11.22 -12.90
C ILE A 141 8.35 11.81 -13.78
N GLY A 142 7.87 12.99 -13.38
CA GLY A 142 6.82 13.72 -14.08
C GLY A 142 7.34 15.03 -14.70
N ALA A 143 6.59 15.56 -15.66
CA ALA A 143 6.86 16.88 -16.22
C ALA A 143 6.41 17.99 -15.25
N LEU A 144 7.25 19.00 -15.03
CA LEU A 144 6.93 20.18 -14.23
C LEU A 144 7.40 21.45 -14.94
N GLY A 145 6.66 21.84 -15.97
CA GLY A 145 7.09 22.90 -16.89
C GLY A 145 8.45 22.56 -17.52
N PRO A 146 9.47 23.43 -17.41
CA PRO A 146 10.82 23.10 -17.90
C PRO A 146 11.57 22.12 -16.98
N ALA A 147 11.16 22.00 -15.72
CA ALA A 147 11.76 21.12 -14.74
C ALA A 147 11.11 19.73 -14.76
N ARG A 148 11.63 18.83 -13.93
CA ARG A 148 11.07 17.51 -13.67
C ARG A 148 10.73 17.37 -12.19
N ALA A 149 9.59 16.75 -11.91
CA ALA A 149 9.22 16.35 -10.57
C ALA A 149 9.64 14.90 -10.39
N VAL A 150 10.29 14.58 -9.28
CA VAL A 150 10.72 13.23 -8.93
C VAL A 150 10.10 12.88 -7.59
N SER A 151 9.36 11.78 -7.52
CA SER A 151 8.85 11.26 -6.25
C SER A 151 9.18 9.78 -6.09
N VAL A 152 9.18 9.31 -4.85
CA VAL A 152 9.21 7.87 -4.56
C VAL A 152 7.97 7.52 -3.76
N VAL A 153 7.28 6.48 -4.19
CA VAL A 153 6.11 5.94 -3.49
C VAL A 153 6.31 4.46 -3.19
N CYS A 154 5.84 4.01 -2.03
CA CYS A 154 5.79 2.58 -1.70
C CYS A 154 4.63 1.93 -2.48
N VAL A 155 4.91 0.87 -3.22
CA VAL A 155 3.91 0.11 -3.98
C VAL A 155 3.23 -0.86 -3.02
N ARG A 156 2.17 -0.37 -2.40
CA ARG A 156 1.40 -1.10 -1.40
C ARG A 156 -0.02 -0.55 -1.35
N ALA A 157 -0.99 -1.44 -1.35
CA ALA A 157 -2.36 -1.09 -1.01
C ALA A 157 -2.52 -0.88 0.50
N ASN A 158 -3.30 0.14 0.88
CA ASN A 158 -3.64 0.50 2.26
C ASN A 158 -2.41 0.88 3.13
N GLY A 159 -1.90 2.10 2.90
CA GLY A 159 -0.63 2.59 3.46
C GLY A 159 -0.63 3.08 4.90
N GLU A 160 -1.78 3.46 5.46
CA GLU A 160 -1.80 4.32 6.66
C GLU A 160 -1.53 3.61 7.98
N ALA A 161 -1.61 2.27 8.03
CA ALA A 161 -1.32 1.49 9.24
C ALA A 161 -0.24 0.43 9.03
N GLY A 162 0.46 0.47 7.89
CA GLY A 162 1.57 -0.44 7.56
C GLY A 162 2.94 0.08 8.01
N GLN A 163 3.98 -0.66 7.64
CA GLN A 163 5.37 -0.25 7.81
C GLN A 163 5.61 1.13 7.16
N GLN A 164 6.12 2.08 7.94
CA GLN A 164 6.52 3.42 7.48
C GLN A 164 7.98 3.44 7.02
N TYR A 165 8.28 4.31 6.06
CA TYR A 165 9.63 4.50 5.51
C TYR A 165 9.95 5.99 5.40
N GLY A 166 11.16 6.36 5.79
CA GLY A 166 11.73 7.67 5.50
C GLY A 166 12.45 7.66 4.15
N LEU A 167 12.47 8.80 3.47
CA LEU A 167 13.12 8.95 2.18
C LEU A 167 13.97 10.20 2.17
N LYS A 168 15.25 10.01 1.89
CA LYS A 168 16.18 11.07 1.55
C LYS A 168 16.60 10.88 0.12
N HIS A 169 16.20 11.79 -0.75
CA HIS A 169 16.68 11.79 -2.12
C HIS A 169 17.13 13.17 -2.57
N TRP A 170 18.10 13.17 -3.48
CA TRP A 170 18.62 14.41 -4.04
C TRP A 170 19.05 14.21 -5.48
N ALA A 171 19.02 15.30 -6.24
CA ALA A 171 19.54 15.35 -7.59
C ALA A 171 20.86 16.13 -7.60
N HIS A 172 21.86 15.57 -8.28
CA HIS A 172 23.13 16.22 -8.49
C HIS A 172 23.38 16.46 -9.98
N ALA A 173 24.09 17.54 -10.27
CA ALA A 173 24.72 17.76 -11.56
C ALA A 173 26.22 17.78 -11.36
N SER A 174 26.96 17.58 -12.45
CA SER A 174 28.40 17.31 -12.43
C SER A 174 29.23 18.35 -11.67
N ASN A 175 28.75 19.57 -11.36
CA ASN A 175 29.52 20.59 -10.64
C ASN A 175 28.72 21.61 -9.80
N GLU A 176 27.50 21.33 -9.31
CA GLU A 176 26.77 22.29 -8.45
C GLU A 176 26.03 21.66 -7.26
N ARG A 177 25.65 22.50 -6.28
CA ARG A 177 24.94 22.10 -5.05
C ARG A 177 23.76 21.16 -5.35
N ALA A 178 23.71 20.05 -4.62
CA ALA A 178 22.61 19.10 -4.69
C ALA A 178 21.32 19.73 -4.17
N ILE A 179 20.19 19.36 -4.78
CA ILE A 179 18.85 19.71 -4.28
C ILE A 179 18.34 18.48 -3.53
N THR A 180 17.99 18.62 -2.26
CA THR A 180 17.63 17.51 -1.37
C THR A 180 16.17 17.63 -0.94
N LEU A 181 15.49 16.49 -0.86
CA LEU A 181 14.22 16.31 -0.19
C LEU A 181 14.37 15.22 0.88
N ASP A 182 13.85 15.48 2.07
CA ASP A 182 13.73 14.54 3.17
C ASP A 182 12.26 14.49 3.58
N CYS A 183 11.62 13.32 3.41
CA CYS A 183 10.18 13.15 3.60
C CYS A 183 9.81 11.73 4.01
N GLU A 184 8.54 11.55 4.42
CA GLU A 184 7.97 10.22 4.61
C GLU A 184 7.49 9.65 3.26
N VAL A 185 7.76 8.37 3.02
CA VAL A 185 7.31 7.68 1.82
C VAL A 185 5.81 7.39 1.93
N THR A 186 5.02 8.00 1.07
CA THR A 186 3.61 7.66 0.91
C THR A 186 3.44 6.32 0.21
N SER A 187 2.36 5.59 0.51
CA SER A 187 2.03 4.33 -0.17
C SER A 187 0.90 4.51 -1.17
N SER A 188 0.94 3.76 -2.27
CA SER A 188 -0.12 3.74 -3.27
C SER A 188 -0.42 2.33 -3.77
N ALA A 189 -1.72 2.03 -3.88
CA ALA A 189 -2.22 0.82 -4.55
C ALA A 189 -2.17 0.93 -6.08
N ALA A 190 -2.09 2.15 -6.61
CA ALA A 190 -2.10 2.45 -8.03
C ALA A 190 -0.96 3.43 -8.34
N PRO A 191 0.30 3.02 -8.14
CA PRO A 191 1.43 3.90 -8.38
C PRO A 191 1.56 4.16 -9.89
N GLY A 192 1.86 5.40 -10.26
CA GLY A 192 1.90 5.84 -11.65
C GLY A 192 2.77 7.06 -11.84
N GLU A 193 2.32 8.00 -12.67
CA GLU A 193 3.01 9.28 -12.83
C GLU A 193 2.97 10.09 -11.52
N VAL A 194 3.91 11.04 -11.38
CA VAL A 194 4.00 11.88 -10.19
C VAL A 194 2.71 12.69 -10.05
N ALA A 195 1.92 12.39 -9.02
CA ALA A 195 0.79 13.21 -8.62
C ALA A 195 1.29 14.45 -7.86
N VAL A 196 1.70 15.47 -8.62
CA VAL A 196 2.33 16.72 -8.13
C VAL A 196 1.50 17.42 -7.05
N GLU A 197 0.18 17.19 -6.99
CA GLU A 197 -0.70 17.81 -5.99
C GLU A 197 -0.80 17.04 -4.66
N THR A 198 -0.43 15.76 -4.63
CA THR A 198 -0.74 14.87 -3.50
C THR A 198 0.48 14.17 -2.91
N VAL A 199 1.65 14.31 -3.52
CA VAL A 199 2.89 13.65 -3.09
C VAL A 199 4.00 14.69 -3.02
N GLU A 200 4.85 14.63 -2.00
CA GLU A 200 6.06 15.44 -1.96
C GLU A 200 7.04 14.96 -3.04
N PHE A 201 7.63 15.91 -3.77
CA PHE A 201 8.52 15.61 -4.88
C PHE A 201 9.73 16.54 -4.89
N LEU A 202 10.85 16.01 -5.35
CA LEU A 202 12.03 16.79 -5.67
C LEU A 202 11.87 17.44 -7.03
N THR A 203 12.10 18.75 -7.09
CA THR A 203 12.17 19.48 -8.36
C THR A 203 13.59 19.44 -8.92
N VAL A 204 13.75 18.90 -10.12
CA VAL A 204 15.01 18.84 -10.85
C VAL A 204 14.98 19.83 -12.02
N PRO A 205 15.71 20.96 -11.95
CA PRO A 205 15.69 21.97 -13.00
C PRO A 205 16.53 21.52 -14.22
N PRO A 206 16.32 22.14 -15.40
CA PRO A 206 17.08 21.85 -16.63
C PRO A 206 18.59 21.85 -16.49
N ALA A 207 19.14 22.76 -15.67
CA ALA A 207 20.58 22.86 -15.43
C ALA A 207 21.17 21.60 -14.78
N LYS A 208 20.33 20.78 -14.14
CA LYS A 208 20.74 19.51 -13.53
C LYS A 208 20.61 18.29 -14.44
N MET A 209 20.17 18.51 -15.67
CA MET A 209 20.02 17.45 -16.67
C MET A 209 21.11 17.59 -17.73
N THR A 210 21.68 16.47 -18.14
CA THR A 210 22.73 16.38 -19.17
C THR A 210 22.23 15.63 -20.39
N GLY A 211 22.78 15.91 -21.56
CA GLY A 211 22.40 15.23 -22.80
C GLY A 211 21.44 16.05 -23.69
N PRO A 212 21.13 15.53 -24.88
CA PRO A 212 20.29 16.21 -25.87
C PRO A 212 18.84 16.34 -25.39
N GLN A 213 18.09 17.30 -25.92
CA GLN A 213 16.74 17.64 -25.45
C GLN A 213 15.76 16.45 -25.39
N ALA A 214 15.90 15.49 -26.31
CA ALA A 214 15.05 14.30 -26.39
C ALA A 214 15.49 13.17 -25.45
N ASP A 215 16.71 13.22 -24.90
CA ASP A 215 17.32 12.16 -24.10
C ASP A 215 18.12 12.75 -22.94
N LYS A 216 17.49 13.71 -22.24
CA LYS A 216 18.07 14.32 -21.06
C LYS A 216 18.15 13.29 -19.95
N GLU A 217 19.33 13.11 -19.41
CA GLU A 217 19.60 12.27 -18.25
C GLU A 217 19.83 13.13 -17.01
N MET A 218 19.44 12.61 -15.86
CA MET A 218 19.77 13.18 -14.56
C MET A 218 20.23 12.07 -13.63
N VAL A 219 21.08 12.42 -12.67
CA VAL A 219 21.50 11.47 -11.65
C VAL A 219 20.76 11.76 -10.36
N ILE A 220 19.98 10.78 -9.92
CA ILE A 220 19.17 10.82 -8.72
C ILE A 220 19.79 9.85 -7.71
N THR A 221 20.11 10.36 -6.54
CA THR A 221 20.52 9.50 -5.43
C THR A 221 19.35 9.33 -4.49
N VAL A 222 19.00 8.08 -4.21
CA VAL A 222 17.94 7.71 -3.28
C VAL A 222 18.53 6.98 -2.08
N CYS A 223 18.00 7.27 -0.90
CA CYS A 223 18.25 6.55 0.34
C CYS A 223 16.90 6.38 1.03
N ILE A 224 16.47 5.14 1.19
CA ILE A 224 15.22 4.82 1.87
C ILE A 224 15.58 4.23 3.23
N ASP A 225 15.09 4.86 4.27
CA ASP A 225 15.23 4.43 5.66
C ASP A 225 13.96 3.69 6.08
N LYS A 226 14.11 2.58 6.79
CA LYS A 226 12.99 1.85 7.38
C LYS A 226 12.79 2.31 8.82
N SER A 227 11.60 2.81 9.13
CA SER A 227 11.25 3.20 10.51
C SER A 227 11.00 1.94 11.36
N PHE A 228 11.40 1.93 12.63
CA PHE A 228 11.17 0.79 13.54
C PHE A 228 10.01 1.05 14.49
#